data_AF-A0A679F6X3-F1
#
_entry.id   AF-A0A679F6X3-F1
#
_cell.length_a   1.000
_cell.length_b   1.000
_cell.length_c   1.000
_cell.angle_alpha   90.00
_cell.angle_beta   90.00
_cell.angle_gamma   90.00
#
_symmetry.space_group_name_H-M   'P 1'
#
loop_
_entity.id
_entity.type
_entity.pdbx_description
1 polymer ?
#
loop_
_entity_poly.entity_id
_entity_poly.type
_entity_poly.pdbx_seq_one_letter_code
_entity_poly.pdbx_strand_id
1 'polypeptide(L)'
;MSKAPLAAKRGACYIRAMSAQVLFNPLAYIDRLTRGGFSPEQARASAEALETAFSESVATKADVGDVRHDMELLKRDLAEVEGRLKLEISQSKTEILRWVFGFNLVLIGAIFTIVKFVR
;
A
#
# COMPACT_ATOMS: atom_id res chain seq x y z
N MET A 1 -36.82 35.26 3.50
CA MET A 1 -35.73 35.12 2.52
C MET A 1 -34.52 34.48 3.19
N SER A 2 -34.31 33.21 2.83
CA SER A 2 -33.16 32.31 2.98
C SER A 2 -32.00 32.71 3.92
N LYS A 3 -31.92 32.06 5.09
CA LYS A 3 -30.67 31.90 5.84
C LYS A 3 -30.02 30.58 5.40
N ALA A 4 -28.87 30.67 4.77
CA ALA A 4 -28.06 29.52 4.34
C ALA A 4 -27.46 28.78 5.55
N PRO A 5 -27.47 27.44 5.60
CA PRO A 5 -26.77 26.69 6.64
C PRO A 5 -25.30 26.45 6.26
N LEU A 6 -24.37 27.20 6.87
CA LEU A 6 -22.92 26.92 6.87
C LEU A 6 -22.54 25.81 7.86
N ALA A 7 -23.20 24.65 7.77
CA ALA A 7 -22.96 23.51 8.66
C ALA A 7 -22.48 22.29 7.85
N ALA A 8 -21.26 22.32 7.30
CA ALA A 8 -20.70 21.12 6.65
C ALA A 8 -19.17 21.03 6.50
N LYS A 9 -18.35 21.94 7.06
CA LYS A 9 -16.88 21.88 6.86
C LYS A 9 -16.07 22.13 8.14
N ARG A 10 -16.36 21.39 9.20
CA ARG A 10 -15.53 21.38 10.44
C ARG A 10 -14.91 20.01 10.77
N GLY A 11 -14.87 19.07 9.82
CA GLY A 11 -14.47 17.68 10.09
C GLY A 11 -13.27 17.12 9.31
N ALA A 12 -12.55 17.90 8.50
CA ALA A 12 -11.75 17.33 7.41
C ALA A 12 -10.24 17.67 7.38
N CYS A 13 -9.61 18.16 8.44
CA CYS A 13 -8.15 18.35 8.40
C CYS A 13 -7.45 18.49 9.77
N TYR A 14 -7.77 17.67 10.77
CA TYR A 14 -6.90 17.53 11.95
C TYR A 14 -5.88 16.38 11.79
N ILE A 15 -5.93 15.64 10.68
CA ILE A 15 -5.02 14.52 10.37
C ILE A 15 -3.93 14.97 9.40
N ARG A 16 -3.32 16.14 9.62
CA ARG A 16 -1.95 16.37 9.16
C ARG A 16 -1.09 16.12 10.38
N ALA A 17 -0.59 14.89 10.47
CA ALA A 17 0.35 14.46 11.48
C ALA A 17 1.47 15.51 11.65
N MET A 18 1.42 16.27 12.73
CA MET A 18 2.64 16.76 13.36
C MET A 18 3.32 15.52 13.93
N SER A 19 4.12 14.84 13.10
CA SER A 19 5.28 14.14 13.64
C SER A 19 6.22 15.23 14.16
N ALA A 20 5.89 15.79 15.33
CA ALA A 20 6.86 16.49 16.15
C ALA A 20 7.86 15.42 16.56
N GLN A 21 8.85 15.18 15.72
CA GLN A 21 10.02 14.43 16.09
C GLN A 21 10.69 15.30 17.15
N VAL A 22 10.35 15.07 18.41
CA VAL A 22 11.02 15.71 19.53
C VAL A 22 12.43 15.14 19.51
N LEU A 23 13.33 15.85 18.82
CA LEU A 23 14.74 15.50 18.77
C LEU A 23 15.27 15.56 20.20
N PHE A 24 15.93 14.48 20.62
CA PHE A 24 16.61 14.45 21.91
C PHE A 24 17.68 15.56 21.93
N ASN A 25 17.65 16.41 22.97
CA ASN A 25 18.64 17.46 23.17
C ASN A 25 19.55 17.08 24.34
N PRO A 26 20.78 16.61 24.08
CA PRO A 26 21.70 16.16 25.12
C PRO A 26 22.00 17.25 26.16
N LEU A 27 22.15 18.51 25.74
CA LEU A 27 22.52 19.61 26.63
C LEU A 27 21.40 19.93 27.63
N ALA A 28 20.16 20.00 27.16
CA ALA A 28 19.00 20.22 28.03
C ALA A 28 18.76 19.04 28.98
N TYR A 29 19.09 17.83 28.55
CA TYR A 29 19.00 16.61 29.35
C TYR A 29 20.08 16.57 30.44
N ILE A 30 21.33 16.85 30.09
CA ILE A 30 22.46 16.95 31.03
C ILE A 30 22.16 18.00 32.09
N ASP A 31 21.73 19.19 31.70
CA ASP A 31 21.43 20.29 32.63
C ASP A 31 20.31 19.92 33.62
N ARG A 32 19.29 19.19 33.17
CA ARG A 32 18.23 18.66 34.06
C ARG A 32 18.76 17.65 35.05
N LEU A 33 19.61 16.72 34.61
CA LEU A 33 20.19 15.71 35.50
C LEU A 33 21.12 16.33 36.53
N THR A 34 21.96 17.28 36.13
CA THR A 34 22.84 18.01 37.06
C THR A 34 22.03 18.82 38.07
N ARG A 35 20.93 19.49 37.66
CA ARG A 35 19.99 20.12 38.60
C ARG A 35 19.32 19.12 39.55
N GLY A 36 19.19 17.87 39.15
CA GLY A 36 18.68 16.77 39.97
C GLY A 36 19.70 16.14 40.92
N GLY A 37 20.95 16.64 40.95
CA GLY A 37 22.00 16.16 41.85
C GLY A 37 22.92 15.10 41.24
N PHE A 38 22.81 14.79 39.95
CA PHE A 38 23.78 13.94 39.25
C PHE A 38 25.09 14.70 39.02
N SER A 39 26.22 13.99 39.07
CA SER A 39 27.49 14.62 38.69
C SER A 39 27.46 14.96 37.18
N PRO A 40 28.20 15.99 36.74
CA PRO A 40 28.28 16.35 35.32
C PRO A 40 28.76 15.19 34.43
N GLU A 41 29.61 14.31 34.96
CA GLU A 41 30.11 13.13 34.25
C GLU A 41 29.02 12.06 34.10
N GLN A 42 28.25 11.79 35.17
CA GLN A 42 27.13 10.86 35.12
C GLN A 42 26.03 11.34 34.15
N ALA A 43 25.74 12.64 34.20
CA ALA A 43 24.76 13.25 33.32
C ALA A 43 25.18 13.12 31.84
N ARG A 44 26.45 13.38 31.51
CA ARG A 44 26.99 13.19 30.16
C ARG A 44 26.96 11.75 29.70
N ALA A 45 27.46 10.82 30.52
CA ALA A 45 27.46 9.39 30.19
C ALA A 45 26.05 8.86 29.92
N SER A 46 25.06 9.31 30.70
CA SER A 46 23.66 8.94 30.48
C SER A 46 23.06 9.55 29.21
N ALA A 47 23.47 10.76 28.83
CA ALA A 47 23.03 11.43 27.62
C ALA A 47 23.59 10.72 26.37
N GLU A 48 24.87 10.35 26.39
CA GLU A 48 25.52 9.58 25.32
C GLU A 48 24.85 8.21 25.14
N ALA A 49 24.66 7.45 26.23
CA ALA A 49 24.01 6.14 26.16
C ALA A 49 22.59 6.22 25.57
N LEU A 50 21.83 7.25 25.92
CA LEU A 50 20.47 7.46 25.41
C LEU A 50 20.46 7.92 23.95
N GLU A 51 21.42 8.75 23.54
CA GLU A 51 21.62 9.16 22.15
C GLU A 51 21.99 7.99 21.23
N THR A 52 22.87 7.10 21.68
CA THR A 52 23.21 5.86 20.97
C THR A 52 21.97 4.98 20.81
N ALA A 53 21.23 4.73 21.89
CA ALA A 53 20.02 3.91 21.85
C ALA A 53 18.93 4.49 20.92
N PHE A 54 18.75 5.81 20.91
CA PHE A 54 17.82 6.45 19.98
C PHE A 54 18.31 6.39 18.52
N SER A 55 19.61 6.54 18.27
CA SER A 55 20.18 6.45 16.92
C SER A 55 19.95 5.06 16.32
N GLU A 56 20.11 4.00 17.11
CA GLU A 56 19.75 2.63 16.69
C GLU A 56 18.25 2.49 16.42
N SER A 57 17.39 3.08 17.26
CA SER A 57 15.93 3.02 17.04
C SER A 57 15.47 3.80 15.81
N VAL A 58 16.14 4.88 15.41
CA VAL A 58 15.81 5.66 14.21
C VAL A 58 16.09 4.86 12.93
N ALA A 59 17.02 3.89 12.97
CA ALA A 59 17.21 2.95 11.85
C ALA A 59 15.91 2.21 11.49
N THR A 60 15.08 1.85 12.48
CA THR A 60 13.77 1.21 12.21
C THR A 60 12.79 2.11 11.44
N LYS A 61 12.94 3.44 11.46
CA LYS A 61 12.13 4.33 10.61
C LYS A 61 12.59 4.30 9.15
N ALA A 62 13.88 4.10 8.88
CA ALA A 62 14.38 3.88 7.54
C ALA A 62 13.83 2.56 6.99
N ASP A 63 13.83 1.51 7.81
CA ASP A 63 13.23 0.21 7.47
C ASP A 63 11.72 0.34 7.15
N VAL A 64 10.99 1.21 7.85
CA VAL A 64 9.58 1.52 7.52
C VAL A 64 9.43 2.24 6.18
N GLY A 65 10.42 3.04 5.78
CA GLY A 65 10.49 3.65 4.45
C GLY A 65 10.67 2.59 3.37
N ASP A 66 11.58 1.65 3.59
CA ASP A 66 11.86 0.56 2.66
C ASP A 66 10.66 -0.38 2.51
N VAL A 67 10.02 -0.75 3.63
CA VAL A 67 8.77 -1.54 3.60
C VAL A 67 7.65 -0.82 2.83
N ARG A 68 7.53 0.51 2.94
CA ARG A 68 6.56 1.27 2.14
C ARG A 68 6.88 1.21 0.66
N HIS A 69 8.15 1.33 0.30
CA HIS A 69 8.60 1.23 -1.08
C HIS A 69 8.30 -0.15 -1.68
N ASP A 70 8.61 -1.21 -0.94
CA ASP A 70 8.32 -2.60 -1.33
C ASP A 70 6.83 -2.85 -1.48
N MET A 71 6.00 -2.31 -0.59
CA MET A 71 4.54 -2.39 -0.73
C MET A 71 4.02 -1.69 -1.99
N GLU A 72 4.64 -0.57 -2.41
CA GLU A 72 4.26 0.10 -3.66
C GLU A 72 4.69 -0.69 -4.89
N LEU A 73 5.87 -1.32 -4.87
CA LEU A 73 6.31 -2.22 -5.93
C LEU A 73 5.36 -3.42 -6.07
N LEU A 74 5.06 -4.11 -4.96
CA LEU A 74 4.15 -5.26 -4.97
C LEU A 74 2.75 -4.91 -5.47
N LYS A 75 2.24 -3.72 -5.16
CA LYS A 75 0.95 -3.25 -5.70
C LYS A 75 0.98 -3.06 -7.21
N ARG A 76 2.08 -2.56 -7.76
CA ARG A 76 2.24 -2.41 -9.22
C ARG A 76 2.31 -3.78 -9.89
N ASP A 77 3.11 -4.69 -9.35
CA ASP A 77 3.25 -6.04 -9.90
C ASP A 77 1.91 -6.79 -9.86
N LEU A 78 1.15 -6.67 -8.77
CA LEU A 78 -0.18 -7.27 -8.66
C LEU A 78 -1.14 -6.70 -9.72
N ALA A 79 -1.15 -5.38 -9.92
CA ALA A 79 -2.00 -4.75 -10.93
C ALA A 79 -1.62 -5.18 -12.36
N GLU A 80 -0.32 -5.36 -12.63
CA GLU A 80 0.15 -5.89 -13.91
C GLU A 80 -0.30 -7.33 -14.13
N VAL A 81 -0.11 -8.21 -13.14
CA VAL A 81 -0.51 -9.62 -13.21
C VAL A 81 -2.03 -9.75 -13.38
N GLU A 82 -2.82 -8.97 -12.64
CA GLU A 82 -4.28 -8.93 -12.82
C GLU A 82 -4.68 -8.49 -14.24
N GLY A 83 -4.00 -7.48 -14.78
CA GLY A 83 -4.22 -7.00 -16.15
C GLY A 83 -3.91 -8.07 -17.19
N ARG A 84 -2.75 -8.73 -17.06
CA ARG A 84 -2.34 -9.84 -17.94
C ARG A 84 -3.32 -11.00 -17.88
N LEU A 85 -3.73 -11.41 -16.68
CA LEU A 85 -4.66 -12.52 -16.52
C LEU A 85 -6.04 -12.21 -17.13
N LYS A 86 -6.55 -10.98 -16.97
CA LYS A 86 -7.79 -10.55 -17.61
C LYS A 86 -7.69 -10.60 -19.14
N LEU A 87 -6.56 -10.19 -19.70
CA LEU A 87 -6.32 -10.23 -21.14
C LEU A 87 -6.26 -11.67 -21.65
N GLU A 88 -5.46 -12.53 -21.00
CA GLU A 88 -5.32 -13.95 -21.36
C GLU A 88 -6.66 -14.67 -21.28
N ILE A 89 -7.45 -14.45 -20.23
CA ILE A 89 -8.81 -15.00 -20.11
C ILE A 89 -9.72 -14.53 -21.26
N SER A 90 -9.67 -13.24 -21.62
CA SER A 90 -10.48 -12.70 -22.72
C SER A 90 -10.08 -13.31 -24.06
N GLN A 91 -8.78 -13.50 -24.29
CA GLN A 91 -8.25 -14.13 -25.49
C GLN A 91 -8.68 -15.61 -25.57
N SER A 92 -8.48 -16.37 -24.50
CA SER A 92 -8.89 -17.79 -24.44
C SER A 92 -10.40 -17.97 -24.63
N LYS A 93 -11.23 -17.10 -24.02
CA LYS A 93 -12.68 -17.13 -24.25
C LYS A 93 -13.02 -16.91 -25.72
N THR A 94 -12.40 -15.92 -26.36
CA THR A 94 -12.68 -15.60 -27.77
C THR A 94 -12.27 -16.75 -28.69
N GLU A 95 -11.11 -17.35 -28.45
CA GLU A 95 -10.63 -18.50 -29.22
C GLU A 95 -11.54 -19.71 -29.05
N ILE A 96 -11.94 -20.03 -27.80
CA ILE A 96 -12.88 -21.11 -27.52
C ILE A 96 -14.22 -20.86 -28.23
N LEU A 97 -14.77 -19.63 -28.14
CA LEU A 97 -16.02 -19.29 -28.83
C LEU A 97 -15.88 -19.51 -30.34
N ARG A 98 -14.78 -19.06 -30.96
CA ARG A 98 -14.54 -19.23 -32.39
C ARG A 98 -14.59 -20.70 -32.81
N TRP A 99 -13.90 -21.58 -32.08
CA TRP A 99 -13.89 -23.01 -32.38
C TRP A 99 -15.22 -23.70 -32.08
N VAL A 100 -15.88 -23.33 -30.98
CA VAL A 100 -17.21 -23.86 -30.64
C VAL A 100 -18.24 -23.51 -31.72
N PHE A 101 -18.27 -22.26 -32.21
CA PHE A 101 -19.16 -21.88 -33.30
C PHE A 101 -18.82 -22.60 -34.61
N GLY A 102 -17.54 -22.69 -34.96
CA GLY A 102 -17.11 -23.41 -36.16
C GLY A 102 -17.55 -24.87 -36.17
N PHE A 103 -17.34 -25.58 -35.06
CA PHE A 103 -17.76 -26.97 -34.92
C PHE A 103 -19.28 -27.13 -34.89
N ASN A 104 -20.01 -26.25 -34.18
CA ASN A 104 -21.47 -26.29 -34.14
C ASN A 104 -22.10 -26.11 -35.53
N LEU A 105 -21.56 -25.21 -36.36
CA LEU A 105 -22.04 -25.03 -37.73
C LEU A 105 -21.86 -26.31 -38.57
N VAL A 106 -20.72 -27.00 -38.41
CA VAL A 106 -20.46 -28.28 -39.08
C VAL A 106 -21.46 -29.35 -38.61
N LEU A 107 -21.71 -29.47 -37.30
CA LEU A 107 -22.68 -30.42 -36.75
C LEU A 107 -24.10 -30.16 -37.27
N ILE A 108 -24.53 -28.90 -37.32
CA ILE A 108 -25.86 -28.53 -37.86
C ILE A 108 -25.98 -28.94 -39.33
N GLY A 109 -24.96 -28.67 -40.14
CA GLY A 109 -24.92 -29.08 -41.55
C GLY A 109 -24.96 -30.60 -41.74
N ALA A 110 -24.24 -31.35 -40.89
CA ALA A 110 -24.27 -32.81 -40.90
C ALA A 110 -25.67 -33.36 -40.55
N ILE A 111 -26.31 -32.83 -39.50
CA ILE A 111 -27.67 -33.22 -39.11
C ILE A 111 -28.66 -32.94 -40.24
N PHE A 112 -28.61 -31.75 -40.84
CA PHE A 112 -29.47 -31.38 -41.97
C PHE A 112 -29.31 -32.36 -43.15
N THR A 113 -28.07 -32.72 -43.46
CA THR A 113 -27.75 -33.68 -44.54
C THR A 113 -28.32 -35.07 -44.25
N ILE A 114 -28.17 -35.56 -43.02
CA ILE A 114 -28.72 -36.86 -42.59
C ILE A 114 -30.27 -36.84 -42.66
N VAL A 115 -30.91 -35.78 -42.17
CA VAL A 115 -32.38 -35.66 -42.21
C VAL A 115 -32.91 -35.66 -43.65
N LYS A 116 -32.23 -34.97 -44.57
CA LYS A 116 -32.58 -34.97 -46.00
C LYS A 116 -32.36 -36.33 -46.67
N PHE A 117 -31.39 -37.12 -46.20
CA PHE A 117 -31.13 -38.43 -46.76
C PHE A 117 -32.13 -39.49 -46.27
N VAL A 118 -32.66 -39.32 -45.04
CA VAL A 118 -33.62 -40.25 -44.43
C VAL A 118 -35.09 -39.96 -44.82
N ARG A 119 -35.42 -38.71 -45.19
CA ARG A 119 -36.74 -38.32 -45.73
C ARG A 119 -36.72 -38.26 -47.25
#